data_AF-A0A3D2I4Y0-F1
#
_entry.id   AF-A0A3D2I4Y0-F1
#
_cell.length_a   1.000
_cell.length_b   1.000
_cell.length_c   1.000
_cell.angle_alpha   90.00
_cell.angle_beta   90.00
_cell.angle_gamma   90.00
#
_symmetry.space_group_name_H-M   'P 1'
#
loop_
_entity.id
_entity.type
_entity.pdbx_description
1 polymer ?
#
loop_
_entity_poly.entity_id
_entity_poly.type
_entity_poly.pdbx_seq_one_letter_code
_entity_poly.pdbx_strand_id
1 'polypeptide(L)' 'MADVKRIYVEKKEPYAVAAKELKQELKSYLGIDTLSEVRVLIRYDVESISEDVYKKALVTVFSEPPVDD' A
#
# COMPACT_ATOMS: atom_id res chain seq x y z
N MET A 1 -12.08 -11.39 21.54
CA MET A 1 -11.03 -11.28 20.51
C MET A 1 -11.10 -9.87 19.99
N ALA A 2 -10.00 -9.11 20.04
CA ALA A 2 -9.98 -7.76 19.47
C ALA A 2 -10.21 -7.86 17.96
N ASP A 3 -11.19 -7.12 17.43
CA ASP A 3 -11.45 -7.05 15.99
C ASP A 3 -10.37 -6.15 15.37
N VAL A 4 -9.37 -6.78 14.74
CA VAL A 4 -8.28 -6.07 14.08
C VAL A 4 -8.68 -5.82 12.63
N LYS A 5 -8.85 -4.55 12.26
CA LYS A 5 -9.06 -4.18 10.86
C LYS A 5 -7.70 -3.92 10.22
N ARG A 6 -7.48 -4.54 9.05
CA ARG A 6 -6.25 -4.35 8.27
C ARG A 6 -6.57 -3.53 7.04
N ILE A 7 -5.87 -2.42 6.90
CA ILE A 7 -5.99 -1.53 5.74
C ILE A 7 -4.73 -1.70 4.92
N TYR A 8 -4.90 -1.88 3.62
CA TYR A 8 -3.81 -1.93 2.66
C TYR A 8 -4.01 -0.76 1.71
N VAL A 9 -2.97 0.06 1.58
CA VAL A 9 -2.98 1.23 0.72
C VAL A 9 -1.80 1.10 -0.23
N GLU A 10 -2.03 1.39 -1.50
CA GLU A 10 -0.95 1.43 -2.48
C GLU A 10 -0.95 2.74 -3.25
N LYS A 11 0.24 3.18 -3.66
CA LYS A 11 0.35 4.34 -4.55
C LYS A 11 -0.16 3.93 -5.93
N LYS A 12 -0.96 4.79 -6.57
CA LYS A 12 -1.39 4.61 -7.96
C LYS A 12 -0.17 4.45 -8.87
N GLU A 13 -0.33 3.75 -9.98
CA GLU A 13 0.74 3.46 -10.94
C GLU A 13 1.61 4.68 -11.35
N PRO A 14 1.04 5.89 -11.55
CA PRO A 14 1.85 7.09 -11.83
C PRO A 14 2.79 7.47 -10.67
N TYR A 15 2.38 7.25 -9.42
CA TYR A 15 3.07 7.65 -8.20
C TYR A 15 3.83 6.52 -7.50
N ALA A 16 3.72 5.27 -8.00
CA ALA A 16 4.36 4.08 -7.45
C ALA A 16 5.89 4.04 -7.71
N VAL A 17 6.61 5.11 -7.37
CA VAL A 17 8.06 5.28 -7.57
C VAL A 17 8.83 4.19 -6.84
N ALA A 18 8.55 3.98 -5.56
CA ALA A 18 9.23 2.95 -4.75
C ALA A 18 9.08 1.54 -5.33
N ALA A 19 7.92 1.23 -5.90
CA ALA A 19 7.67 -0.06 -6.54
C ALA A 19 8.46 -0.23 -7.85
N LYS A 20 8.60 0.84 -8.63
CA LYS A 20 9.41 0.88 -9.85
C LYS A 20 10.90 0.75 -9.56
N GLU A 21 11.39 1.47 -8.55
CA GLU A 21 12.78 1.38 -8.08
C GLU A 21 13.09 -0.04 -7.60
N LEU A 22 12.26 -0.60 -6.73
CA LEU A 22 12.44 -1.96 -6.22
C LEU A 22 12.44 -3.00 -7.35
N LYS A 23 11.55 -2.86 -8.34
CA LYS A 23 11.56 -3.72 -9.54
C LYS A 23 12.89 -3.64 -10.28
N GLN A 24 13.42 -2.43 -10.47
CA GLN A 24 14.71 -2.23 -11.15
C GLN A 24 15.86 -2.86 -10.35
N GLU A 25 15.87 -2.71 -9.04
CA GLU A 25 16.87 -3.33 -8.15
C GLU A 25 16.80 -4.86 -8.20
N LEU A 26 15.61 -5.45 -8.12
CA LEU A 26 15.42 -6.90 -8.20
C LEU A 26 15.87 -7.47 -9.55
N LYS A 27 15.67 -6.72 -10.65
CA LYS A 27 16.20 -7.12 -11.95
C LYS A 27 17.72 -6.96 -12.03
N SER A 28 18.23 -5.81 -11.63
CA SER A 28 19.63 -5.43 -11.88
C SER A 28 20.60 -6.11 -10.93
N TYR A 29 20.25 -6.20 -9.64
CA TYR A 29 21.13 -6.78 -8.62
C TYR A 29 20.94 -8.28 -8.44
N LEU A 30 19.70 -8.77 -8.52
CA LEU A 30 19.40 -10.19 -8.31
C LEU A 30 19.22 -10.98 -9.61
N GLY A 31 19.23 -10.32 -10.77
CA GLY A 31 19.13 -10.98 -12.09
C GLY A 31 17.77 -11.63 -12.34
N ILE A 32 16.70 -11.15 -11.69
CA ILE A 32 15.36 -11.74 -11.83
C ILE A 32 14.65 -11.16 -13.07
N ASP A 33 15.10 -11.56 -14.25
CA ASP A 33 14.61 -11.01 -15.52
C ASP A 33 13.12 -11.28 -15.78
N THR A 34 12.60 -12.37 -15.21
CA THR A 34 11.20 -12.82 -15.36
C THR A 34 10.19 -11.99 -14.56
N LEU A 35 10.64 -11.04 -13.74
CA LEU A 35 9.76 -10.22 -12.90
C LEU A 35 8.95 -9.22 -13.76
N SER A 36 7.63 -9.38 -13.80
CA SER A 36 6.72 -8.53 -14.57
C SER A 36 6.37 -7.24 -13.83
N GLU A 37 6.09 -7.33 -12.54
CA GLU A 37 5.62 -6.20 -11.73
C GLU A 37 6.03 -6.37 -10.28
N VAL A 38 6.19 -5.23 -9.59
CA VAL A 38 6.37 -5.15 -8.15
C VAL A 38 5.36 -4.14 -7.64
N ARG A 39 4.70 -4.46 -6.53
CA ARG A 39 3.78 -3.57 -5.83
C ARG A 39 4.28 -3.37 -4.41
N VAL A 40 4.16 -2.13 -3.94
CA VAL A 40 4.51 -1.76 -2.56
C VAL A 40 3.23 -1.33 -1.88
N LEU A 41 2.82 -2.11 -0.89
CA LEU A 41 1.60 -1.87 -0.12
C LEU A 41 1.99 -1.41 1.29
N ILE A 42 1.33 -0.37 1.75
CA ILE A 42 1.41 0.11 3.13
C ILE A 42 0.30 -0.58 3.91
N ARG A 43 0.67 -1.30 4.97
CA ARG A 43 -0.29 -2.00 5.84
C ARG A 43 -0.48 -1.25 7.14
N TYR A 44 -1.73 -0.93 7.46
CA TYR A 44 -2.13 -0.42 8.77
C TYR A 44 -2.98 -1.46 9.50
N ASP A 45 -2.55 -1.83 10.70
CA ASP A 45 -3.32 -2.67 11.61
C ASP A 45 -3.97 -1.72 12.64
N VAL A 46 -5.30 -1.68 12.67
CA VAL A 46 -6.06 -0.82 13.58
C VAL A 46 -7.04 -1.62 14.41
N GLU A 47 -7.12 -1.28 15.69
CA GLU A 47 -7.99 -1.93 16.66
C GLU A 47 -8.83 -0.89 17.40
N SER A 48 -9.95 -1.33 17.97
CA SER A 48 -10.79 -0.51 18.87
C SER A 48 -11.35 0.78 18.25
N ILE A 49 -11.66 0.76 16.95
CA ILE A 49 -12.33 1.87 16.25
C ILE A 49 -13.74 1.47 15.81
N SER A 50 -14.67 2.42 15.87
CA SER A 50 -16.03 2.20 15.38
C SER A 50 -16.07 2.15 13.84
N GLU A 51 -17.07 1.48 13.28
CA GLU A 51 -17.26 1.38 11.83
C GLU A 51 -17.34 2.74 11.12
N ASP A 52 -17.99 3.74 11.74
CA ASP A 52 -18.13 5.08 11.17
C ASP A 52 -16.78 5.81 11.12
N VAL A 53 -16.00 5.72 12.20
CA VAL A 53 -14.65 6.30 12.27
C VAL A 53 -13.72 5.60 11.29
N TYR A 54 -13.81 4.27 11.19
CA TYR A 54 -13.05 3.49 10.22
C TYR A 54 -13.30 3.97 8.79
N LYS A 55 -14.57 4.06 8.38
CA LYS A 55 -14.94 4.48 7.02
C LYS A 55 -14.46 5.89 6.67
N LYS A 56 -14.51 6.83 7.63
CA LYS A 56 -13.98 8.19 7.44
C LYS A 56 -12.47 8.19 7.34
N ALA A 57 -11.80 7.49 8.26
CA ALA A 57 -10.35 7.47 8.35
C ALA A 57 -9.67 6.84 7.12
N LEU A 58 -10.35 5.91 6.41
CA LEU A 58 -9.83 5.32 5.18
C LEU A 58 -9.37 6.39 4.19
N VAL A 59 -10.17 7.43 3.94
CA VAL A 59 -9.90 8.44 2.91
C VAL A 59 -9.32 9.75 3.45
N THR A 60 -9.28 9.94 4.77
CA THR A 60 -8.77 11.17 5.40
C THR A 60 -7.44 10.99 6.13
N VAL A 61 -7.12 9.78 6.57
CA VAL A 61 -5.93 9.49 7.38
C VAL A 61 -5.05 8.43 6.74
N PHE A 62 -5.65 7.34 6.25
CA PHE A 62 -4.87 6.18 5.79
C PHE A 62 -4.52 6.23 4.31
N SER A 63 -5.30 6.93 3.49
CA SER A 63 -4.97 7.17 2.08
C SER A 63 -5.01 8.65 1.75
N GLU A 64 -4.20 9.03 0.76
CA GLU A 64 -4.31 10.29 0.07
C GLU A 64 -5.05 10.02 -1.27
N PRO A 65 -6.37 10.23 -1.36
CA PRO A 65 -7.18 9.86 -2.54
C PRO A 65 -6.65 10.32 -3.92
N PRO A 66 -5.96 11.46 -4.09
CA PRO A 66 -5.40 11.81 -5.39
C PRO A 66 -4.29 10.86 -5.84
N VAL A 67 -3.50 10.30 -4.92
CA VAL A 67 -2.26 9.57 -5.23
C VAL A 67 -2.26 8.10 -4.80
N ASP A 68 -3.17 7.72 -3.89
CA ASP A 68 -3.32 6.38 -3.35
C ASP A 68 -4.63 5.72 -3.81
N ASP A 69 -4.60 4.39 -3.94
CA ASP A 69 -5.74 3.48 -4.13
C ASP A 69 -6.00 2.63 -2.87
#